data_AF-A0A8D9I2X4-F1
#
_entry.id   AF-A0A8D9I2X4-F1
#
_cell.length_a   1.000
_cell.length_b   1.000
_cell.length_c   1.000
_cell.angle_alpha   90.00
_cell.angle_beta   90.00
_cell.angle_gamma   90.00
#
_symmetry.space_group_name_H-M   'P 1'
#
loop_
_entity.id
_entity.type
_entity.pdbx_description
1 polymer ?
#
loop_
_entity_poly.entity_id
_entity_poly.type
_entity_poly.pdbx_seq_one_letter_code
_entity_poly.pdbx_strand_id
1 'polypeptide(L)'
;MLDAEFNGRLGDFGMARFHEHGGNAATTAAVGTVGYMAPELVTTGASTGTDVYAFGVFMLEVACGRRPVEPQLQVERRHMIKWVCECWKKDALLDATDPRLGGEFIAEEVEMVMKLGLLCSNIVPESRPTMEQVVLYLNNNLPMPDFSPYTLGIGTFAPFMVDAASWSWSGPSMSSSSSNHSPYPCQPADQPWSETKNSLHVICTSDPNSLCIIISNGSLAASDPYYLFSSSHLSIKSKRDKLTNTSKYQIGHAFYDKPLELGSSFSTHFVCVLVKKQNIEGGHGIAFIVSPSMDFSHAQPTRYLGAFDASTLESPSSHVLAVELDTIWNPEYNDIKGKNHVGIDVNSPKSVAVAPASYYSDIERKNESMNLLSGEPIQVWVDYEGTVLNVSIAPLKVKKPSRPLLSHPISLSEIFPNISKLYVGFSASTGNAVSDQYIMWWSFSTDRGSLQRLDTSRLVELPYLTGTDKKLLALFIILFGCLAIVVSAILA
;
A
#
# COMPACT_ATOMS: atom_id res chain seq x y z
N MET A 1 12.64 -15.15 2.62
CA MET A 1 11.32 -14.94 1.98
C MET A 1 10.27 -14.42 2.95
N LEU A 2 10.35 -14.76 4.24
CA LEU A 2 9.62 -14.07 5.32
C LEU A 2 10.61 -13.63 6.42
N ASP A 3 10.29 -12.58 7.18
CA ASP A 3 10.99 -12.26 8.43
C ASP A 3 10.37 -12.98 9.64
N ALA A 4 10.89 -12.71 10.85
CA ALA A 4 10.46 -13.36 12.08
C ALA A 4 8.99 -13.06 12.43
N GLU A 5 8.44 -11.99 11.86
CA GLU A 5 7.06 -11.55 12.01
C GLU A 5 6.17 -12.01 10.83
N PHE A 6 6.65 -12.93 9.99
CA PHE A 6 5.97 -13.47 8.81
C PHE A 6 5.67 -12.45 7.70
N ASN A 7 6.40 -11.33 7.63
CA ASN A 7 6.24 -10.38 6.52
C ASN A 7 7.02 -10.84 5.29
N GLY A 8 6.42 -10.69 4.11
CA GLY A 8 7.06 -10.94 2.80
C GLY A 8 8.39 -10.21 2.63
N ARG A 9 9.44 -10.94 2.26
CA ARG A 9 10.77 -10.43 1.92
C ARG A 9 11.21 -11.00 0.58
N LEU A 10 11.69 -10.14 -0.32
CA LEU A 10 12.25 -10.58 -1.61
C LEU A 10 13.58 -11.29 -1.36
N GLY A 11 13.70 -12.56 -1.78
CA GLY A 11 14.81 -13.44 -1.38
C GLY A 11 15.79 -13.81 -2.48
N ASP A 12 15.46 -13.60 -3.76
CA ASP A 12 16.25 -14.10 -4.88
C ASP A 12 16.08 -13.19 -6.13
N PHE A 13 17.21 -12.76 -6.71
CA PHE A 13 17.27 -11.87 -7.88
C PHE A 13 17.93 -12.54 -9.09
N GLY A 14 17.97 -13.88 -9.16
CA GLY A 14 18.69 -14.66 -10.18
C GLY A 14 18.39 -14.34 -11.67
N MET A 15 17.51 -13.37 -11.96
CA MET A 15 17.05 -12.97 -13.29
C MET A 15 16.96 -11.45 -13.53
N ALA A 16 17.24 -10.58 -12.55
CA ALA A 16 17.05 -9.14 -12.73
C ALA A 16 18.02 -8.56 -13.78
N ARG A 17 17.51 -7.90 -14.83
CA ARG A 17 18.30 -7.16 -15.82
C ARG A 17 17.79 -5.72 -15.97
N PHE A 18 18.73 -4.80 -16.19
CA PHE A 18 18.41 -3.43 -16.57
C PHE A 18 17.98 -3.37 -18.03
N HIS A 19 16.88 -2.67 -18.32
CA HIS A 19 16.37 -2.43 -19.67
C HIS A 19 16.24 -0.93 -19.91
N GLU A 20 16.81 -0.43 -21.01
CA GLU A 20 16.70 0.98 -21.41
C GLU A 20 15.36 1.26 -22.11
N HIS A 21 14.76 2.41 -21.81
CA HIS A 21 13.47 2.82 -22.38
C HIS A 21 13.60 3.05 -23.90
N GLY A 22 13.01 2.15 -24.70
CA GLY A 22 12.85 2.30 -26.15
C GLY A 22 13.35 1.13 -27.00
N GLY A 23 14.08 0.16 -26.43
CA GLY A 23 14.47 -1.08 -27.12
C GLY A 23 13.41 -2.17 -26.95
N ASN A 24 13.14 -2.96 -28.01
CA ASN A 24 12.34 -4.18 -27.88
C ASN A 24 12.97 -5.08 -26.80
N ALA A 25 12.22 -5.37 -25.73
CA ALA A 25 12.59 -6.36 -24.74
C ALA A 25 12.44 -7.75 -25.37
N ALA A 26 13.42 -8.19 -26.16
CA ALA A 26 13.48 -9.56 -26.60
C ALA A 26 13.59 -10.45 -25.35
N THR A 27 12.65 -11.37 -25.18
CA THR A 27 12.62 -12.38 -24.12
C THR A 27 13.89 -13.22 -24.19
N THR A 28 14.90 -12.85 -23.40
CA THR A 28 16.08 -13.69 -23.22
C THR A 28 15.71 -14.95 -22.45
N ALA A 29 16.24 -16.09 -22.94
CA ALA A 29 16.07 -17.47 -22.49
C ALA A 29 15.48 -17.65 -21.08
N ALA A 30 14.45 -18.51 -20.98
CA ALA A 30 13.79 -18.84 -19.73
C ALA A 30 14.77 -19.33 -18.67
N VAL A 31 15.01 -18.52 -17.64
CA VAL A 31 15.71 -18.94 -16.43
C VAL A 31 14.71 -18.86 -15.27
N GLY A 32 14.64 -19.94 -14.50
CA GLY A 32 13.77 -20.06 -13.33
C GLY A 32 14.09 -21.35 -12.60
N THR A 33 13.63 -21.46 -11.35
CA THR A 33 13.86 -22.65 -10.54
C THR A 33 12.99 -23.79 -11.05
N VAL A 34 13.63 -24.91 -11.42
CA VAL A 34 12.96 -26.11 -11.95
C VAL A 34 11.85 -26.55 -10.99
N GLY A 35 10.63 -26.70 -11.51
CA GLY A 35 9.44 -27.04 -10.75
C GLY A 35 8.50 -25.85 -10.47
N TYR A 36 9.02 -24.62 -10.38
CA TYR A 36 8.20 -23.39 -10.22
C TYR A 36 7.92 -22.68 -11.54
N MET A 37 8.66 -23.03 -12.60
CA MET A 37 8.45 -22.44 -13.92
C MET A 37 7.14 -22.91 -14.52
N ALA A 38 6.26 -21.95 -14.80
CA ALA A 38 5.08 -22.20 -15.61
C ALA A 38 5.49 -22.69 -17.02
N PRO A 39 4.79 -23.66 -17.62
CA PRO A 39 5.18 -24.23 -18.91
C PRO A 39 5.26 -23.21 -20.05
N GLU A 40 4.41 -22.18 -20.02
CA GLU A 40 4.39 -21.12 -21.02
C GLU A 40 5.49 -20.07 -20.82
N LEU A 41 6.17 -20.04 -19.67
CA LEU A 41 7.23 -19.05 -19.36
C LEU A 41 8.33 -19.06 -20.44
N VAL A 42 8.66 -20.23 -20.98
CA VAL A 42 9.69 -20.38 -22.01
C VAL A 42 9.23 -19.92 -23.40
N THR A 43 7.92 -19.91 -23.64
CA THR A 43 7.31 -19.58 -24.94
C THR A 43 6.79 -18.15 -25.02
N THR A 44 6.17 -17.65 -23.95
CA THR A 44 5.47 -16.36 -23.92
C THR A 44 6.15 -15.35 -22.99
N GLY A 45 7.16 -15.77 -22.21
CA GLY A 45 7.77 -14.94 -21.18
C GLY A 45 6.93 -14.86 -19.90
N ALA A 46 7.44 -14.10 -18.93
CA ALA A 46 6.80 -13.94 -17.62
C ALA A 46 5.49 -13.14 -17.74
N SER A 47 4.48 -13.54 -16.98
CA SER A 47 3.19 -12.87 -16.88
C SER A 47 2.58 -13.06 -15.49
N THR A 48 1.49 -12.37 -15.20
CA THR A 48 0.72 -12.61 -13.97
C THR A 48 0.27 -14.07 -13.84
N GLY A 49 -0.03 -14.73 -14.97
CA GLY A 49 -0.36 -16.16 -15.00
C GLY A 49 0.81 -17.04 -14.57
N THR A 50 2.04 -16.73 -14.99
CA THR A 50 3.23 -17.49 -14.59
C THR A 50 3.55 -17.31 -13.10
N ASP A 51 3.25 -16.13 -12.55
CA ASP A 51 3.40 -15.86 -11.11
C ASP A 51 2.38 -16.64 -10.27
N VAL A 52 1.11 -16.73 -10.73
CA VAL A 52 0.07 -17.55 -10.10
C VAL A 52 0.47 -19.03 -10.08
N TYR A 53 1.05 -19.54 -11.17
CA TYR A 53 1.56 -20.91 -11.21
C TYR A 53 2.65 -21.14 -10.16
N ALA A 54 3.66 -20.27 -10.12
CA ALA A 54 4.75 -20.37 -9.15
C ALA A 54 4.25 -20.30 -7.70
N PHE A 55 3.26 -19.43 -7.43
CA PHE A 55 2.61 -19.34 -6.13
C PHE A 55 1.84 -20.62 -5.78
N GLY A 56 1.12 -21.21 -6.73
CA GLY A 56 0.45 -22.51 -6.55
C GLY A 56 1.44 -23.62 -6.17
N VAL A 57 2.60 -23.66 -6.84
CA VAL A 57 3.67 -24.60 -6.49
C VAL A 57 4.22 -24.35 -5.09
N PHE A 58 4.40 -23.09 -4.70
CA PHE A 58 4.84 -22.72 -3.36
C PHE A 58 3.84 -23.15 -2.28
N MET A 59 2.53 -22.95 -2.50
CA MET A 59 1.49 -23.42 -1.57
C MET A 59 1.59 -24.93 -1.34
N LEU A 60 1.77 -25.70 -2.43
CA LEU A 60 1.95 -27.14 -2.36
C LEU A 60 3.25 -27.52 -1.64
N GLU A 61 4.36 -26.80 -1.86
CA GLU A 61 5.63 -27.05 -1.17
C GLU A 61 5.49 -26.84 0.34
N VAL A 62 4.81 -25.77 0.77
CA VAL A 62 4.57 -25.48 2.19
C VAL A 62 3.65 -26.54 2.81
N ALA A 63 2.54 -26.88 2.15
CA ALA A 63 1.59 -27.86 2.68
C ALA A 63 2.17 -29.29 2.74
N CYS A 64 3.01 -29.66 1.78
CA CYS A 64 3.63 -30.98 1.71
C CYS A 64 4.99 -31.08 2.42
N GLY A 65 5.64 -29.96 2.72
CA GLY A 65 6.99 -29.92 3.28
C GLY A 65 8.07 -30.47 2.34
N ARG A 66 7.80 -30.48 1.03
CA ARG A 66 8.60 -31.17 0.00
C ARG A 66 8.96 -30.25 -1.15
N ARG A 67 10.16 -30.44 -1.72
CA ARG A 67 10.57 -29.69 -2.92
C ARG A 67 9.69 -30.06 -4.12
N PRO A 68 9.40 -29.13 -5.06
CA PRO A 68 8.54 -29.44 -6.20
C PRO A 68 9.05 -30.56 -7.11
N VAL A 69 10.38 -30.72 -7.19
CA VAL A 69 11.05 -31.81 -7.91
C VAL A 69 12.10 -32.44 -7.00
N GLU A 70 11.96 -33.75 -6.75
CA GLU A 70 12.89 -34.53 -5.94
C GLU A 70 13.36 -35.76 -6.74
N PRO A 71 14.51 -35.67 -7.45
CA PRO A 71 14.97 -36.73 -8.36
C PRO A 71 15.18 -38.09 -7.70
N GLN A 72 15.48 -38.09 -6.39
CA GLN A 72 15.79 -39.29 -5.60
C GLN A 72 14.56 -40.13 -5.24
N LEU A 73 13.35 -39.62 -5.47
CA LEU A 73 12.11 -40.35 -5.20
C LEU A 73 11.66 -41.19 -6.40
N GLN A 74 10.81 -42.18 -6.10
CA GLN A 74 10.12 -42.98 -7.11
C GLN A 74 9.39 -42.08 -8.12
N VAL A 75 9.24 -42.55 -9.35
CA VAL A 75 8.74 -41.76 -10.50
C VAL A 75 7.37 -41.13 -10.20
N GLU A 76 6.54 -41.82 -9.42
CA GLU A 76 5.19 -41.42 -9.01
C GLU A 76 5.21 -40.25 -8.00
N ARG A 77 6.27 -40.13 -7.19
CA ARG A 77 6.42 -39.09 -6.16
C ARG A 77 7.39 -37.98 -6.53
N ARG A 78 8.16 -38.17 -7.61
CA ARG A 78 9.21 -37.24 -8.07
C ARG A 78 8.72 -35.82 -8.33
N HIS A 79 7.51 -35.69 -8.87
CA HIS A 79 6.88 -34.41 -9.20
C HIS A 79 5.73 -34.14 -8.24
N MET A 80 5.87 -33.11 -7.42
CA MET A 80 4.93 -32.82 -6.33
C MET A 80 3.50 -32.57 -6.83
N ILE A 81 3.32 -31.72 -7.84
CA ILE A 81 1.99 -31.39 -8.41
C ILE A 81 1.24 -32.65 -8.86
N LYS A 82 1.94 -33.53 -9.60
CA LYS A 82 1.37 -34.80 -10.08
C LYS A 82 1.00 -35.70 -8.90
N TRP A 83 1.90 -35.85 -7.93
CA TRP A 83 1.67 -36.69 -6.76
C TRP A 83 0.48 -36.22 -5.92
N VAL A 84 0.38 -34.92 -5.61
CA VAL A 84 -0.75 -34.35 -4.87
C VAL A 84 -2.07 -34.56 -5.63
N CYS A 85 -2.06 -34.37 -6.95
CA CYS A 85 -3.25 -34.66 -7.77
C CYS A 85 -3.64 -36.15 -7.73
N GLU A 86 -2.69 -37.08 -7.74
CA GLU A 86 -2.96 -38.51 -7.60
C GLU A 86 -3.49 -38.89 -6.19
N CYS A 87 -3.02 -38.21 -5.14
CA CYS A 87 -3.60 -38.32 -3.80
C CYS A 87 -5.05 -37.84 -3.80
N TRP A 88 -5.35 -36.72 -4.47
CA TRP A 88 -6.71 -36.23 -4.59
C TRP A 88 -7.63 -37.20 -5.35
N LYS A 89 -7.16 -37.81 -6.45
CA LYS A 89 -7.94 -38.83 -7.19
C LYS A 89 -8.32 -40.05 -6.36
N LYS A 90 -7.57 -40.33 -5.28
CA LYS A 90 -7.77 -41.46 -4.38
C LYS A 90 -8.51 -41.07 -3.09
N ASP A 91 -9.01 -39.83 -2.98
CA ASP A 91 -9.55 -39.25 -1.74
C ASP A 91 -8.58 -39.38 -0.54
N ALA A 92 -7.28 -39.27 -0.83
CA ALA A 92 -6.20 -39.41 0.13
C ALA A 92 -5.34 -38.14 0.19
N LEU A 93 -5.96 -36.97 0.02
CA LEU A 93 -5.23 -35.71 -0.14
C LEU A 93 -4.38 -35.37 1.10
N LEU A 94 -4.91 -35.66 2.29
CA LEU A 94 -4.21 -35.44 3.56
C LEU A 94 -2.95 -36.30 3.73
N ASP A 95 -2.82 -37.43 3.03
CA ASP A 95 -1.59 -38.24 3.01
C ASP A 95 -0.41 -37.50 2.38
N ALA A 96 -0.68 -36.42 1.63
CA ALA A 96 0.35 -35.58 1.03
C ALA A 96 0.87 -34.49 1.98
N THR A 97 0.30 -34.34 3.17
CA THR A 97 0.63 -33.27 4.12
C THR A 97 2.02 -33.46 4.73
N ASP A 98 2.69 -32.36 5.07
CA ASP A 98 3.99 -32.38 5.74
C ASP A 98 3.93 -33.20 7.04
N PRO A 99 4.67 -34.32 7.15
CA PRO A 99 4.69 -35.15 8.35
C PRO A 99 5.14 -34.40 9.60
N ARG A 100 5.88 -33.29 9.45
CA ARG A 100 6.35 -32.46 10.56
C ARG A 100 5.23 -31.68 11.25
N LEU A 101 4.07 -31.55 10.62
CA LEU A 101 2.89 -30.92 11.24
C LEU A 101 2.23 -31.81 12.30
N GLY A 102 2.58 -33.10 12.39
CA GLY A 102 2.14 -33.98 13.48
C GLY A 102 0.63 -34.19 13.61
N GLY A 103 -0.17 -33.78 12.60
CA GLY A 103 -1.63 -33.78 12.66
C GLY A 103 -2.25 -32.53 13.30
N GLU A 104 -1.45 -31.53 13.68
CA GLU A 104 -1.92 -30.26 14.26
C GLU A 104 -2.36 -29.27 13.15
N PHE A 105 -3.41 -29.62 12.42
CA PHE A 105 -4.01 -28.75 11.39
C PHE A 105 -5.51 -29.01 11.24
N ILE A 106 -6.22 -28.04 10.65
CA ILE A 106 -7.62 -28.18 10.26
C ILE A 106 -7.67 -28.86 8.88
N ALA A 107 -8.26 -30.06 8.81
CA ALA A 107 -8.24 -30.90 7.62
C ALA A 107 -8.84 -30.18 6.39
N GLU A 108 -9.95 -29.48 6.59
CA GLU A 108 -10.66 -28.74 5.54
C GLU A 108 -9.81 -27.60 4.97
N GLU A 109 -9.02 -26.91 5.81
CA GLU A 109 -8.13 -25.83 5.38
C GLU A 109 -6.96 -26.36 4.57
N VAL A 110 -6.35 -27.48 5.01
CA VAL A 110 -5.26 -28.13 4.27
C VAL A 110 -5.74 -28.66 2.92
N GLU A 111 -6.91 -29.29 2.89
CA GLU A 111 -7.52 -29.72 1.63
C GLU A 111 -7.78 -28.55 0.69
N MET A 112 -8.32 -27.44 1.21
CA MET A 112 -8.56 -26.23 0.43
C MET A 112 -7.25 -25.68 -0.14
N VAL A 113 -6.20 -25.54 0.67
CA VAL A 113 -4.88 -25.06 0.24
C VAL A 113 -4.29 -25.97 -0.83
N MET A 114 -4.39 -27.30 -0.69
CA MET A 114 -3.89 -28.23 -1.70
C MET A 114 -4.70 -28.18 -3.00
N LYS A 115 -6.03 -28.14 -2.92
CA LYS A 115 -6.92 -28.00 -4.10
C LYS A 115 -6.65 -26.67 -4.82
N LEU A 116 -6.49 -25.57 -4.07
CA LEU A 116 -6.17 -24.26 -4.63
C LEU A 116 -4.77 -24.22 -5.24
N GLY A 117 -3.78 -24.82 -4.59
CA GLY A 117 -2.42 -24.96 -5.15
C GLY A 117 -2.42 -25.73 -6.49
N LEU A 118 -3.22 -26.80 -6.60
CA LEU A 118 -3.44 -27.53 -7.85
C LEU A 118 -4.16 -26.70 -8.93
N LEU A 119 -5.12 -25.87 -8.54
CA LEU A 119 -5.83 -24.98 -9.45
C LEU A 119 -4.92 -23.85 -9.98
N CYS A 120 -4.14 -23.23 -9.09
CA CYS A 120 -3.13 -22.22 -9.45
C CYS A 120 -2.04 -22.78 -10.36
N SER A 121 -1.63 -24.04 -10.15
CA SER A 121 -0.63 -24.73 -10.96
C SER A 121 -1.20 -25.46 -12.19
N ASN A 122 -2.41 -25.10 -12.63
CA ASN A 122 -2.99 -25.65 -13.86
C ASN A 122 -2.10 -25.31 -15.08
N ILE A 123 -1.84 -26.27 -15.95
CA ILE A 123 -1.05 -26.01 -17.16
C ILE A 123 -1.73 -25.07 -18.16
N VAL A 124 -3.06 -24.94 -18.11
CA VAL A 124 -3.84 -23.99 -18.91
C VAL A 124 -3.89 -22.65 -18.16
N PRO A 125 -3.18 -21.60 -18.61
CA PRO A 125 -3.06 -20.34 -17.86
C PRO A 125 -4.40 -19.66 -17.60
N GLU A 126 -5.34 -19.75 -18.54
CA GLU A 126 -6.68 -19.14 -18.45
C GLU A 126 -7.58 -19.84 -17.43
N SER A 127 -7.25 -21.08 -17.05
CA SER A 127 -7.98 -21.83 -16.02
C SER A 127 -7.51 -21.50 -14.60
N ARG A 128 -6.43 -20.72 -14.45
CA ARG A 128 -5.90 -20.33 -13.15
C ARG A 128 -6.71 -19.16 -12.58
N PRO A 129 -6.95 -19.11 -11.26
CA PRO A 129 -7.57 -17.96 -10.63
C PRO A 129 -6.65 -16.74 -10.68
N THR A 130 -7.24 -15.56 -10.59
CA THR A 130 -6.47 -14.34 -10.31
C THR A 130 -5.92 -14.38 -8.88
N MET A 131 -4.82 -13.67 -8.59
CA MET A 131 -4.31 -13.58 -7.20
C MET A 131 -5.33 -12.97 -6.23
N GLU A 132 -6.23 -12.10 -6.70
CA GLU A 132 -7.36 -11.61 -5.91
C GLU A 132 -8.29 -12.76 -5.50
N GLN A 133 -8.69 -13.63 -6.44
CA GLN A 133 -9.49 -14.81 -6.15
C GLN A 133 -8.76 -15.78 -5.21
N VAL A 134 -7.45 -15.99 -5.40
CA VAL A 134 -6.63 -16.83 -4.51
C VAL A 134 -6.71 -16.32 -3.06
N VAL A 135 -6.55 -15.01 -2.85
CA VAL A 135 -6.67 -14.39 -1.52
C VAL A 135 -8.09 -14.53 -0.97
N LEU A 136 -9.12 -14.38 -1.81
CA LEU A 136 -10.51 -14.55 -1.37
C LEU A 136 -10.84 -15.99 -0.97
N TYR A 137 -10.34 -16.99 -1.70
CA TYR A 137 -10.48 -18.41 -1.36
C TYR A 137 -9.75 -18.72 -0.04
N LEU A 138 -8.48 -18.30 0.10
CA LEU A 138 -7.70 -18.53 1.33
C LEU A 138 -8.33 -17.88 2.58
N ASN A 139 -9.02 -16.75 2.41
CA ASN A 139 -9.72 -16.08 3.52
C ASN A 139 -11.15 -16.58 3.75
N ASN A 140 -11.60 -17.62 3.04
CA ASN A 140 -12.99 -18.11 3.07
C ASN A 140 -14.04 -17.03 2.73
N ASN A 141 -13.65 -15.99 1.98
CA ASN A 141 -14.53 -14.91 1.54
C ASN A 141 -15.27 -15.25 0.23
N LEU A 142 -14.79 -16.25 -0.50
CA LEU A 142 -15.38 -16.77 -1.71
C LEU A 142 -15.30 -18.30 -1.66
N PRO A 143 -16.38 -19.05 -1.96
CA PRO A 143 -16.29 -20.50 -2.04
C PRO A 143 -15.42 -20.90 -3.23
N MET A 144 -14.61 -21.95 -3.04
CA MET A 144 -13.84 -22.53 -4.14
C MET A 144 -14.76 -22.89 -5.32
N PRO A 145 -14.32 -22.72 -6.57
CA PRO A 145 -15.10 -23.15 -7.72
C PRO A 145 -15.32 -24.67 -7.64
N ASP A 146 -16.38 -25.16 -8.29
CA ASP A 146 -16.57 -26.60 -8.41
C ASP A 146 -15.63 -27.14 -9.49
N PHE A 147 -14.63 -27.93 -9.07
CA PHE A 147 -13.70 -28.61 -9.96
C PHE A 147 -13.21 -29.92 -9.35
N SER A 148 -12.75 -30.81 -10.21
CA SER A 148 -12.28 -32.16 -9.84
C SER A 148 -10.80 -32.34 -10.18
N PRO A 149 -10.13 -33.38 -9.67
CA PRO A 149 -8.76 -33.73 -10.11
C PRO A 149 -8.68 -34.18 -11.57
N TYR A 150 -9.82 -34.32 -12.27
CA TYR A 150 -9.91 -34.65 -13.69
C TYR A 150 -10.12 -33.42 -14.58
N THR A 151 -10.22 -32.22 -13.98
CA THR A 151 -10.33 -30.96 -14.71
C THR A 151 -9.12 -30.77 -15.60
N LEU A 152 -9.35 -30.31 -16.83
CA LEU A 152 -8.29 -30.15 -17.83
C LEU A 152 -7.11 -29.36 -17.27
N GLY A 153 -5.93 -29.97 -17.35
CA GLY A 153 -4.66 -29.35 -17.01
C GLY A 153 -4.25 -29.41 -15.53
N ILE A 154 -5.11 -29.91 -14.64
CA ILE A 154 -4.75 -30.18 -13.24
C ILE A 154 -3.87 -31.44 -13.16
N GLY A 155 -2.81 -31.38 -12.35
CA GLY A 155 -1.91 -32.52 -12.12
C GLY A 155 -1.08 -32.95 -13.34
N THR A 156 -1.17 -32.21 -14.44
CA THR A 156 -0.49 -32.52 -15.70
C THR A 156 0.92 -31.96 -15.67
N PHE A 157 1.91 -32.81 -15.89
CA PHE A 157 3.30 -32.39 -16.05
C PHE A 157 3.61 -32.21 -17.54
N ALA A 158 4.03 -31.01 -17.96
CA ALA A 158 4.65 -30.83 -19.27
C ALA A 158 6.11 -31.29 -19.20
N PRO A 159 6.51 -32.31 -19.98
CA PRO A 159 7.90 -32.72 -20.07
C PRO A 159 8.66 -31.71 -20.92
N PHE A 160 9.20 -30.65 -20.32
CA PHE A 160 10.29 -29.93 -20.96
C PHE A 160 11.57 -30.75 -20.78
N MET A 161 12.14 -31.19 -21.91
CA MET A 161 13.52 -31.65 -22.03
C MET A 161 14.44 -30.55 -21.50
N VAL A 162 14.96 -30.72 -20.30
CA VAL A 162 16.22 -30.10 -19.90
C VAL A 162 17.14 -31.26 -19.56
N ASP A 163 17.98 -31.61 -20.53
CA ASP A 163 19.06 -32.56 -20.31
C ASP A 163 19.98 -31.95 -19.24
N ALA A 164 19.92 -32.50 -18.02
CA ALA A 164 20.67 -32.03 -16.86
C ALA A 164 22.20 -32.18 -17.03
N ALA A 165 22.67 -32.65 -18.19
CA ALA A 165 24.08 -32.87 -18.50
C ALA A 165 24.79 -31.66 -19.16
N SER A 166 24.11 -30.59 -19.56
CA SER A 166 24.76 -29.52 -20.35
C SER A 166 25.18 -28.26 -19.59
N TRP A 167 24.83 -28.10 -18.30
CA TRP A 167 25.28 -26.97 -17.48
C TRP A 167 26.28 -27.44 -16.43
N SER A 168 27.52 -27.68 -16.85
CA SER A 168 28.67 -27.74 -15.95
C SER A 168 29.00 -26.33 -15.46
N TRP A 169 28.42 -25.93 -14.32
CA TRP A 169 28.85 -24.78 -13.53
C TRP A 169 29.74 -25.25 -12.38
N SER A 170 31.03 -24.97 -12.50
CA SER A 170 31.99 -25.02 -11.40
C SER A 170 31.81 -23.78 -10.52
N GLY A 171 31.14 -23.95 -9.38
CA GLY A 171 31.06 -22.89 -8.36
C GLY A 171 32.38 -22.71 -7.60
N PRO A 172 32.72 -21.51 -7.08
CA PRO A 172 33.76 -21.38 -6.09
C PRO A 172 33.22 -21.86 -4.73
N SER A 173 33.95 -22.81 -4.15
CA SER A 173 33.78 -23.32 -2.79
C SER A 173 33.84 -22.22 -1.73
N MET A 174 32.88 -22.19 -0.80
CA MET A 174 33.00 -21.42 0.45
C MET A 174 34.06 -22.07 1.34
N SER A 175 35.23 -21.45 1.46
CA SER A 175 36.21 -21.79 2.51
C SER A 175 36.04 -20.86 3.71
N SER A 176 35.80 -21.47 4.87
CA SER A 176 35.87 -20.86 6.19
C SER A 176 37.29 -20.42 6.53
N SER A 177 37.50 -19.14 6.90
CA SER A 177 38.75 -18.69 7.53
C SER A 177 38.47 -18.10 8.91
N SER A 178 38.97 -18.80 9.91
CA SER A 178 39.11 -18.46 11.31
C SER A 178 40.27 -17.47 11.52
N SER A 179 40.14 -16.56 12.50
CA SER A 179 41.28 -15.83 13.07
C SER A 179 41.06 -15.49 14.55
N ASN A 180 41.99 -15.96 15.37
CA ASN A 180 42.10 -15.84 16.83
C ASN A 180 42.93 -14.61 17.28
N HIS A 181 42.55 -14.06 18.44
CA HIS A 181 43.31 -13.37 19.51
C HIS A 181 43.98 -11.96 19.35
N SER A 182 43.35 -10.95 20.00
CA SER A 182 43.74 -10.00 21.12
C SER A 182 45.17 -9.43 21.28
N PRO A 183 45.49 -8.43 22.19
CA PRO A 183 44.68 -7.66 23.20
C PRO A 183 44.93 -6.10 23.25
N TYR A 184 44.05 -5.24 23.79
CA TYR A 184 44.09 -4.56 25.12
C TYR A 184 43.23 -3.25 25.06
N PRO A 185 42.83 -2.56 26.16
CA PRO A 185 42.12 -3.00 27.37
C PRO A 185 40.84 -2.16 27.69
N CYS A 186 40.06 -2.62 28.68
CA CYS A 186 38.75 -2.15 29.16
C CYS A 186 38.75 -0.80 29.94
N GLN A 187 37.57 -0.13 30.01
CA GLN A 187 36.81 0.13 31.26
C GLN A 187 35.41 0.77 30.99
N PRO A 188 34.46 0.70 31.95
CA PRO A 188 33.00 0.56 31.69
C PRO A 188 32.15 1.78 32.14
N ALA A 189 30.88 1.86 31.69
CA ALA A 189 29.72 2.29 32.50
C ALA A 189 28.41 2.31 31.68
N ASP A 190 27.40 1.64 32.25
CA ASP A 190 25.97 2.00 32.31
C ASP A 190 25.03 1.88 31.08
N GLN A 191 24.10 0.91 31.21
CA GLN A 191 22.79 0.80 30.55
C GLN A 191 21.83 1.92 31.04
N PRO A 192 20.79 2.36 30.28
CA PRO A 192 19.66 1.48 29.91
C PRO A 192 19.02 1.69 28.53
N TRP A 193 18.29 0.65 28.10
CA TRP A 193 17.34 0.55 26.98
C TRP A 193 16.66 1.86 26.52
N SER A 194 16.62 2.14 25.20
CA SER A 194 15.38 2.50 24.48
C SER A 194 15.55 2.77 22.96
N GLU A 195 14.41 2.59 22.26
CA GLU A 195 13.98 3.26 21.03
C GLU A 195 14.48 2.75 19.67
N THR A 196 13.69 1.83 19.10
CA THR A 196 13.60 1.59 17.65
C THR A 196 13.12 2.87 16.94
N LYS A 197 13.96 3.45 16.10
CA LYS A 197 13.65 4.60 15.25
C LYS A 197 12.90 4.14 13.99
N ASN A 198 11.67 4.63 13.78
CA ASN A 198 10.98 4.55 12.50
C ASN A 198 11.68 5.46 11.48
N SER A 199 11.94 4.97 10.26
CA SER A 199 12.71 5.66 9.22
C SER A 199 11.78 6.22 8.15
N LEU A 200 11.76 7.53 7.96
CA LEU A 200 11.09 8.20 6.85
C LEU A 200 11.97 8.15 5.60
N HIS A 201 11.45 7.68 4.46
CA HIS A 201 12.19 7.58 3.20
C HIS A 201 11.72 8.63 2.18
N VAL A 202 12.48 9.72 2.07
CA VAL A 202 12.30 10.74 1.03
C VAL A 202 13.08 10.28 -0.21
N ILE A 203 12.39 9.99 -1.31
CA ILE A 203 13.03 9.73 -2.60
C ILE A 203 13.04 11.03 -3.39
N CYS A 204 14.08 11.84 -3.21
CA CYS A 204 14.36 12.90 -4.17
C CYS A 204 14.84 12.24 -5.47
N THR A 205 14.22 12.59 -6.59
CA THR A 205 14.84 12.31 -7.88
C THR A 205 16.07 13.23 -8.01
N SER A 206 16.96 12.97 -8.97
CA SER A 206 18.13 13.83 -9.23
C SER A 206 17.78 15.24 -9.71
N ASP A 207 16.49 15.57 -9.85
CA ASP A 207 15.98 16.84 -10.31
C ASP A 207 15.52 17.71 -9.12
N PRO A 208 16.08 18.93 -8.92
CA PRO A 208 15.68 19.84 -7.85
C PRO A 208 14.21 20.30 -7.91
N ASN A 209 13.51 20.06 -9.03
CA ASN A 209 12.11 20.47 -9.26
C ASN A 209 11.08 19.35 -9.06
N SER A 210 11.50 18.14 -8.65
CA SER A 210 10.59 17.03 -8.39
C SER A 210 10.89 16.32 -7.07
N LEU A 211 9.83 16.09 -6.29
CA LEU A 211 9.88 15.49 -4.97
C LEU A 211 8.93 14.30 -4.90
N CYS A 212 9.42 13.18 -4.39
CA CYS A 212 8.58 12.05 -3.97
C CYS A 212 8.91 11.67 -2.53
N ILE A 213 7.88 11.57 -1.69
CA ILE A 213 8.00 11.17 -0.31
C ILE A 213 7.19 9.89 -0.12
N ILE A 214 7.89 8.82 0.24
CA ILE A 214 7.30 7.53 0.60
C ILE A 214 7.45 7.35 2.11
N ILE A 215 6.34 7.35 2.83
CA ILE A 215 6.35 7.08 4.27
C ILE A 215 6.25 5.57 4.44
N SER A 216 7.38 4.89 4.68
CA SER A 216 7.43 3.44 4.92
C SER A 216 7.95 3.14 6.32
N ASN A 217 7.29 2.24 7.07
CA ASN A 217 7.82 1.74 8.34
C ASN A 217 8.77 0.56 8.10
N GLY A 218 10.07 0.79 8.13
CA GLY A 218 11.07 -0.29 8.09
C GLY A 218 12.51 0.20 8.03
N SER A 219 13.42 -0.52 8.68
CA SER A 219 14.87 -0.33 8.52
C SER A 219 15.28 -0.81 7.12
N LEU A 220 15.55 0.11 6.19
CA LEU A 220 16.17 -0.22 4.90
C LEU A 220 17.66 -0.57 5.11
N ALA A 221 18.06 -1.78 4.71
CA ALA A 221 19.46 -2.17 4.63
C ALA A 221 20.14 -1.39 3.48
N ALA A 222 21.36 -0.91 3.73
CA ALA A 222 22.08 0.08 2.93
C ALA A 222 22.61 -0.40 1.56
N SER A 223 21.88 -1.25 0.82
CA SER A 223 22.39 -1.87 -0.42
C SER A 223 21.47 -1.76 -1.64
N ASP A 224 20.45 -0.89 -1.64
CA ASP A 224 19.67 -0.58 -2.85
C ASP A 224 20.41 0.46 -3.73
N PRO A 225 20.54 0.25 -5.06
CA PRO A 225 21.27 1.15 -5.95
C PRO A 225 20.46 2.37 -6.43
N TYR A 226 19.32 2.70 -5.81
CA TYR A 226 18.60 3.95 -6.05
C TYR A 226 18.66 4.82 -4.79
N TYR A 227 19.68 5.69 -4.79
CA TYR A 227 19.85 6.90 -3.98
C TYR A 227 19.91 6.72 -2.46
N LEU A 228 21.15 6.57 -1.97
CA LEU A 228 21.57 7.08 -0.67
C LEU A 228 21.41 8.61 -0.65
N PHE A 229 20.41 9.14 0.06
CA PHE A 229 20.56 10.45 0.72
C PHE A 229 19.81 10.47 2.05
N SER A 230 20.54 10.92 3.07
CA SER A 230 20.15 11.12 4.46
C SER A 230 18.75 11.73 4.64
N SER A 231 18.07 11.35 5.74
CA SER A 231 16.80 11.90 6.27
C SER A 231 16.88 13.38 6.71
N SER A 232 17.69 14.20 6.05
CA SER A 232 17.99 15.58 6.46
C SER A 232 17.14 16.64 5.76
N HIS A 233 16.09 16.23 5.00
CA HIS A 233 15.32 17.13 4.13
C HIS A 233 13.79 17.19 4.36
N LEU A 234 13.30 16.61 5.47
CA LEU A 234 11.90 16.76 5.91
C LEU A 234 11.89 17.11 7.39
N SER A 235 11.38 18.30 7.73
CA SER A 235 11.18 18.71 9.12
C SER A 235 9.77 18.31 9.57
N ILE A 236 9.60 17.07 10.02
CA ILE A 236 8.39 16.66 10.74
C ILE A 236 8.52 17.11 12.20
N LYS A 237 7.69 18.04 12.67
CA LYS A 237 7.63 18.45 14.10
C LYS A 237 6.79 17.51 14.98
N SER A 238 6.48 16.31 14.49
CA SER A 238 5.69 15.25 15.16
C SER A 238 6.54 13.99 15.29
N LYS A 239 6.54 13.36 16.48
CA LYS A 239 7.39 12.22 16.84
C LYS A 239 6.99 10.86 16.18
N ARG A 240 6.04 10.82 15.23
CA ARG A 240 5.58 9.60 14.52
C ARG A 240 5.03 9.94 13.12
N ASP A 241 4.83 8.91 12.26
CA ASP A 241 4.28 8.92 10.88
C ASP A 241 2.83 9.48 10.74
N LYS A 242 2.47 10.47 11.56
CA LYS A 242 1.12 10.93 11.83
C LYS A 242 1.16 12.44 12.09
N LEU A 243 0.32 13.21 11.40
CA LEU A 243 0.26 14.65 11.62
C LEU A 243 -0.33 14.96 13.00
N THR A 244 -1.42 14.31 13.36
CA THR A 244 -2.16 14.51 14.62
C THR A 244 -2.70 13.20 15.16
N ASN A 245 -2.78 13.04 16.48
CA ASN A 245 -3.39 11.88 17.14
C ASN A 245 -4.79 12.19 17.67
N THR A 246 -5.53 11.17 18.13
CA THR A 246 -6.86 11.31 18.75
C THR A 246 -6.90 12.14 20.06
N SER A 247 -5.87 12.91 20.40
CA SER A 247 -5.94 13.91 21.46
C SER A 247 -6.67 15.16 20.95
N LYS A 248 -7.36 15.86 21.86
CA LYS A 248 -8.09 17.08 21.52
C LYS A 248 -7.13 18.26 21.29
N TYR A 249 -7.54 19.18 20.43
CA TYR A 249 -6.86 20.46 20.18
C TYR A 249 -5.39 20.33 19.78
N GLN A 250 -5.06 19.32 18.97
CA GLN A 250 -3.71 19.13 18.43
C GLN A 250 -3.56 19.82 17.08
N ILE A 251 -2.31 20.16 16.76
CA ILE A 251 -1.88 20.64 15.44
C ILE A 251 -0.68 19.79 15.01
N GLY A 252 -0.67 19.43 13.73
CA GLY A 252 0.43 18.73 13.08
C GLY A 252 0.88 19.46 11.83
N HIS A 253 2.19 19.44 11.57
CA HIS A 253 2.79 19.97 10.35
C HIS A 253 3.85 19.01 9.80
N ALA A 254 3.85 18.83 8.49
CA ALA A 254 4.93 18.17 7.76
C ALA A 254 5.22 18.94 6.48
N PHE A 255 6.42 19.52 6.38
CA PHE A 255 6.85 20.35 5.26
C PHE A 255 8.10 19.80 4.62
N TYR A 256 8.18 19.92 3.29
CA TYR A 256 9.44 19.83 2.58
C TYR A 256 10.36 20.97 3.04
N ASP A 257 11.54 20.63 3.55
CA ASP A 257 12.31 21.59 4.33
C ASP A 257 13.19 22.54 3.49
N LYS A 258 13.27 22.28 2.17
CA LYS A 258 13.90 23.18 1.22
C LYS A 258 12.84 24.09 0.59
N PRO A 259 13.13 25.39 0.45
CA PRO A 259 12.27 26.27 -0.30
C PRO A 259 12.29 25.90 -1.78
N LEU A 260 11.16 26.12 -2.44
CA LEU A 260 10.91 25.92 -3.85
C LEU A 260 10.59 27.27 -4.50
N GLU A 261 10.97 27.41 -5.76
CA GLU A 261 10.48 28.46 -6.64
C GLU A 261 9.29 27.89 -7.43
N LEU A 262 8.09 28.39 -7.15
CA LEU A 262 6.92 27.97 -7.91
C LEU A 262 6.87 28.77 -9.22
N GLY A 263 6.98 28.08 -10.35
CA GLY A 263 6.88 28.68 -11.67
C GLY A 263 5.43 28.95 -12.08
N SER A 264 5.17 28.96 -13.39
CA SER A 264 3.82 29.13 -13.95
C SER A 264 2.91 27.92 -13.74
N SER A 265 3.42 26.82 -13.19
CA SER A 265 2.65 25.60 -12.94
C SER A 265 3.25 24.80 -11.79
N PHE A 266 2.41 24.05 -11.10
CA PHE A 266 2.85 22.95 -10.26
C PHE A 266 1.75 21.89 -10.21
N SER A 267 2.13 20.66 -9.94
CA SER A 267 1.20 19.56 -9.67
C SER A 267 1.63 18.83 -8.41
N THR A 268 0.66 18.43 -7.61
CA THR A 268 0.87 17.54 -6.47
C THR A 268 -0.20 16.47 -6.45
N HIS A 269 0.22 15.26 -6.09
CA HIS A 269 -0.63 14.10 -5.89
C HIS A 269 -0.25 13.49 -4.56
N PHE A 270 -1.21 13.30 -3.67
CA PHE A 270 -0.98 12.62 -2.41
C PHE A 270 -2.11 11.66 -2.07
N VAL A 271 -1.80 10.70 -1.22
CA VAL A 271 -2.74 9.75 -0.63
C VAL A 271 -2.81 10.02 0.86
N CYS A 272 -4.01 10.26 1.37
CA CYS A 272 -4.25 10.48 2.79
C CYS A 272 -5.36 9.57 3.33
N VAL A 273 -5.36 9.38 4.65
CA VAL A 273 -6.42 8.66 5.38
C VAL A 273 -6.83 9.46 6.60
N LEU A 274 -8.13 9.62 6.81
CA LEU A 274 -8.69 10.22 8.01
C LEU A 274 -9.52 9.17 8.75
N VAL A 275 -9.06 8.79 9.94
CA VAL A 275 -9.68 7.71 10.75
C VAL A 275 -10.30 8.33 11.99
N LYS A 276 -11.62 8.23 12.14
CA LYS A 276 -12.28 8.61 13.40
C LYS A 276 -12.27 7.46 14.40
N LYS A 277 -12.30 7.78 15.68
CA LYS A 277 -12.51 6.79 16.75
C LYS A 277 -13.99 6.38 16.81
N GLN A 278 -14.27 5.09 17.05
CA GLN A 278 -15.64 4.60 17.22
C GLN A 278 -16.37 5.40 18.32
N ASN A 279 -17.63 5.77 18.05
CA ASN A 279 -18.51 6.55 18.95
C ASN A 279 -18.04 7.97 19.31
N ILE A 280 -17.12 8.55 18.54
CA ILE A 280 -16.72 9.96 18.66
C ILE A 280 -16.95 10.67 17.31
N GLU A 281 -17.34 11.93 17.37
CA GLU A 281 -17.40 12.80 16.19
C GLU A 281 -15.96 12.97 15.62
N GLY A 282 -15.80 12.80 14.31
CA GLY A 282 -14.49 12.90 13.64
C GLY A 282 -14.19 14.33 13.22
N GLY A 283 -12.94 14.76 13.35
CA GLY A 283 -12.56 16.16 13.15
C GLY A 283 -11.04 16.42 13.16
N HIS A 284 -10.54 17.57 12.70
CA HIS A 284 -11.24 18.60 11.90
C HIS A 284 -10.91 18.46 10.41
N GLY A 285 -9.70 18.06 10.06
CA GLY A 285 -9.34 17.83 8.67
C GLY A 285 -7.84 17.79 8.46
N ILE A 286 -7.45 17.88 7.20
CA ILE A 286 -6.08 18.01 6.72
C ILE A 286 -6.06 18.98 5.55
N ALA A 287 -4.99 19.75 5.41
CA ALA A 287 -4.79 20.68 4.30
C ALA A 287 -3.41 20.51 3.68
N PHE A 288 -3.35 20.52 2.35
CA PHE A 288 -2.11 20.79 1.61
C PHE A 288 -1.85 22.30 1.63
N ILE A 289 -0.63 22.73 1.93
CA ILE A 289 -0.27 24.13 2.16
C ILE A 289 0.86 24.56 1.24
N VAL A 290 0.75 25.80 0.74
CA VAL A 290 1.83 26.60 0.18
C VAL A 290 1.98 27.88 1.00
N SER A 291 3.19 28.18 1.48
CA SER A 291 3.45 29.34 2.34
C SER A 291 4.91 29.84 2.22
N PRO A 292 5.22 31.11 2.55
CA PRO A 292 6.59 31.62 2.58
C PRO A 292 7.40 31.15 3.80
N SER A 293 6.75 30.46 4.75
CA SER A 293 7.36 29.98 5.99
C SER A 293 6.77 28.63 6.42
N MET A 294 7.59 27.79 7.07
CA MET A 294 7.15 26.58 7.79
C MET A 294 6.75 26.87 9.26
N ASP A 295 6.85 28.12 9.71
CA ASP A 295 6.51 28.52 11.08
C ASP A 295 5.02 28.88 11.21
N PHE A 296 4.27 27.94 11.77
CA PHE A 296 2.85 28.06 12.09
C PHE A 296 2.61 28.11 13.60
N SER A 297 3.56 28.66 14.38
CA SER A 297 3.41 28.82 15.83
C SER A 297 2.22 29.69 16.26
N HIS A 298 1.76 30.58 15.38
CA HIS A 298 0.57 31.41 15.59
C HIS A 298 -0.74 30.64 15.33
N ALA A 299 -0.69 29.55 14.56
CA ALA A 299 -1.87 28.87 14.10
C ALA A 299 -2.61 28.14 15.23
N GLN A 300 -3.93 28.04 15.07
CA GLN A 300 -4.83 27.46 16.05
C GLN A 300 -5.36 26.10 15.58
N PRO A 301 -5.74 25.20 16.52
CA PRO A 301 -6.35 23.92 16.18
C PRO A 301 -7.80 24.11 15.71
N THR A 302 -8.54 23.02 15.55
CA THR A 302 -9.96 23.03 15.16
C THR A 302 -10.18 23.55 13.73
N ARG A 303 -11.12 24.47 13.55
CA ARG A 303 -11.56 25.07 12.29
C ARG A 303 -10.51 25.87 11.52
N TYR A 304 -9.34 26.07 12.11
CA TYR A 304 -8.23 26.77 11.46
C TYR A 304 -7.23 25.79 10.84
N LEU A 305 -7.49 24.48 10.95
CA LEU A 305 -6.68 23.37 10.42
C LEU A 305 -5.20 23.39 10.77
N GLY A 306 -4.80 24.16 11.80
CA GLY A 306 -3.40 24.35 12.14
C GLY A 306 -2.64 25.27 11.16
N ALA A 307 -3.34 25.94 10.25
CA ALA A 307 -2.77 26.84 9.24
C ALA A 307 -3.12 28.31 9.49
N PHE A 308 -4.23 28.58 10.17
CA PHE A 308 -4.79 29.91 10.37
C PHE A 308 -5.01 30.21 11.86
N ASP A 309 -5.46 31.43 12.17
CA ASP A 309 -5.91 31.82 13.51
C ASP A 309 -7.11 32.79 13.43
N ALA A 310 -7.66 33.17 14.58
CA ALA A 310 -8.79 34.09 14.63
C ALA A 310 -8.51 35.46 13.97
N SER A 311 -7.27 35.95 13.99
CA SER A 311 -6.89 37.24 13.42
C SER A 311 -6.86 37.24 11.89
N THR A 312 -6.60 36.08 11.27
CA THR A 312 -6.63 35.91 9.81
C THR A 312 -8.01 36.14 9.17
N LEU A 313 -9.09 36.08 9.96
CA LEU A 313 -10.43 36.43 9.51
C LEU A 313 -10.63 37.95 9.38
N GLU A 314 -9.92 38.72 10.20
CA GLU A 314 -10.05 40.18 10.26
C GLU A 314 -8.99 40.90 9.40
N SER A 315 -7.80 40.30 9.24
CA SER A 315 -6.71 40.82 8.42
C SER A 315 -5.96 39.68 7.68
N PRO A 316 -6.33 39.39 6.42
CA PRO A 316 -5.75 38.28 5.65
C PRO A 316 -4.35 38.63 5.12
N SER A 317 -3.35 38.61 5.98
CA SER A 317 -1.92 38.82 5.64
C SER A 317 -1.04 37.59 5.91
N SER A 318 -1.65 36.40 6.06
CA SER A 318 -0.92 35.17 6.39
C SER A 318 -0.09 34.62 5.23
N HIS A 319 -0.36 35.05 3.99
CA HIS A 319 0.30 34.56 2.77
C HIS A 319 0.29 33.02 2.74
N VAL A 320 -0.91 32.45 2.83
CA VAL A 320 -1.14 31.00 2.85
C VAL A 320 -2.15 30.66 1.76
N LEU A 321 -1.79 29.72 0.90
CA LEU A 321 -2.72 28.99 0.05
C LEU A 321 -2.89 27.59 0.63
N ALA A 322 -4.13 27.18 0.88
CA ALA A 322 -4.42 25.82 1.34
C ALA A 322 -5.50 25.14 0.50
N VAL A 323 -5.35 23.84 0.31
CA VAL A 323 -6.41 22.95 -0.18
C VAL A 323 -6.83 22.04 0.97
N GLU A 324 -8.00 22.30 1.53
CA GLU A 324 -8.50 21.62 2.71
C GLU A 324 -9.43 20.45 2.39
N LEU A 325 -9.32 19.41 3.20
CA LEU A 325 -10.26 18.30 3.31
C LEU A 325 -10.90 18.41 4.70
N ASP A 326 -12.00 19.15 4.78
CA ASP A 326 -12.71 19.41 6.04
C ASP A 326 -13.79 18.35 6.30
N THR A 327 -13.79 17.86 7.53
CA THR A 327 -14.67 16.80 7.99
C THR A 327 -15.82 17.29 8.85
N ILE A 328 -15.80 18.56 9.26
CA ILE A 328 -16.82 19.16 10.12
C ILE A 328 -17.50 20.32 9.39
N TRP A 329 -18.81 20.38 9.54
CA TRP A 329 -19.56 21.54 9.11
C TRP A 329 -19.45 22.68 10.13
N ASN A 330 -18.97 23.85 9.68
CA ASN A 330 -18.88 25.04 10.50
C ASN A 330 -19.94 26.09 10.08
N PRO A 331 -21.04 26.26 10.85
CA PRO A 331 -22.12 27.19 10.51
C PRO A 331 -21.68 28.66 10.42
N GLU A 332 -20.61 29.05 11.11
CA GLU A 332 -20.12 30.43 11.18
C GLU A 332 -19.37 30.90 9.92
N TYR A 333 -18.92 29.98 9.05
CA TYR A 333 -18.22 30.31 7.79
C TYR A 333 -19.13 30.24 6.55
N ASN A 334 -20.42 29.93 6.75
CA ASN A 334 -21.39 29.65 5.69
C ASN A 334 -21.00 28.43 4.82
N ASP A 335 -20.31 27.47 5.44
CA ASP A 335 -19.93 26.21 4.81
C ASP A 335 -21.16 25.36 4.48
N ILE A 336 -20.95 24.36 3.62
CA ILE A 336 -22.01 23.53 3.10
C ILE A 336 -22.64 22.72 4.23
N LYS A 337 -23.88 23.08 4.57
CA LYS A 337 -24.65 22.50 5.68
C LYS A 337 -24.65 20.98 5.68
N GLY A 338 -24.04 20.40 6.72
CA GLY A 338 -24.13 18.97 7.05
C GLY A 338 -23.32 18.02 6.18
N LYS A 339 -22.27 18.50 5.48
CA LYS A 339 -21.39 17.64 4.66
C LYS A 339 -19.93 17.97 4.91
N ASN A 340 -19.08 16.93 4.93
CA ASN A 340 -17.64 17.07 4.76
C ASN A 340 -17.34 17.62 3.36
N HIS A 341 -16.38 18.53 3.23
CA HIS A 341 -16.14 19.32 2.02
C HIS A 341 -14.66 19.40 1.66
N VAL A 342 -14.42 19.86 0.42
CA VAL A 342 -13.09 20.24 -0.06
C VAL A 342 -13.13 21.75 -0.32
N GLY A 343 -12.12 22.46 0.16
CA GLY A 343 -12.02 23.91 0.08
C GLY A 343 -10.70 24.37 -0.53
N ILE A 344 -10.71 25.55 -1.15
CA ILE A 344 -9.51 26.31 -1.52
C ILE A 344 -9.51 27.56 -0.66
N ASP A 345 -8.48 27.72 0.16
CA ASP A 345 -8.35 28.81 1.13
C ASP A 345 -7.21 29.74 0.74
N VAL A 346 -7.47 31.04 0.82
CA VAL A 346 -6.49 32.07 0.49
C VAL A 346 -6.43 33.08 1.62
N ASN A 347 -5.34 33.05 2.38
CA ASN A 347 -5.05 33.93 3.50
C ASN A 347 -6.09 33.93 4.65
N SER A 348 -7.07 33.03 4.59
CA SER A 348 -8.21 32.98 5.50
C SER A 348 -8.72 31.54 5.59
N PRO A 349 -9.21 31.07 6.75
CA PRO A 349 -9.86 29.75 6.89
C PRO A 349 -11.22 29.68 6.19
N LYS A 350 -11.70 30.77 5.59
CA LYS A 350 -12.93 30.78 4.79
C LYS A 350 -12.57 30.55 3.33
N SER A 351 -13.00 29.43 2.78
CA SER A 351 -12.65 29.07 1.40
C SER A 351 -13.20 30.06 0.37
N VAL A 352 -12.35 30.39 -0.61
CA VAL A 352 -12.73 31.14 -1.83
C VAL A 352 -13.46 30.27 -2.84
N ALA A 353 -13.31 28.94 -2.74
CA ALA A 353 -14.07 27.94 -3.47
C ALA A 353 -14.28 26.70 -2.61
N VAL A 354 -15.49 26.16 -2.58
CA VAL A 354 -15.86 25.01 -1.75
C VAL A 354 -16.84 24.09 -2.49
N ALA A 355 -16.68 22.77 -2.33
CA ALA A 355 -17.61 21.77 -2.85
C ALA A 355 -17.77 20.61 -1.85
N PRO A 356 -18.95 19.95 -1.81
CA PRO A 356 -19.11 18.75 -1.01
C PRO A 356 -18.13 17.68 -1.49
N ALA A 357 -17.55 16.93 -0.56
CA ALA A 357 -16.59 15.89 -0.91
C ALA A 357 -17.24 14.86 -1.84
N SER A 358 -16.79 14.86 -3.10
CA SER A 358 -17.28 14.01 -4.16
C SER A 358 -16.25 13.92 -5.28
N TYR A 359 -16.39 12.95 -6.17
CA TYR A 359 -15.56 12.81 -7.35
C TYR A 359 -16.42 12.55 -8.58
N TYR A 360 -15.98 13.02 -9.74
CA TYR A 360 -16.63 12.70 -11.00
C TYR A 360 -16.25 11.28 -11.42
N SER A 361 -17.23 10.37 -11.44
CA SER A 361 -17.04 9.01 -11.95
C SER A 361 -17.14 9.05 -13.48
N ASP A 362 -16.01 8.82 -14.17
CA ASP A 362 -15.96 8.82 -15.63
C ASP A 362 -16.80 7.69 -16.26
N ILE A 363 -16.95 6.58 -15.51
CA ILE A 363 -17.75 5.41 -15.90
C ILE A 363 -19.24 5.76 -15.80
N GLU A 364 -19.67 6.25 -14.62
CA GLU A 364 -21.07 6.56 -14.33
C GLU A 364 -21.52 7.93 -14.88
N ARG A 365 -20.54 8.73 -15.34
CA ARG A 365 -20.71 10.10 -15.85
C ARG A 365 -21.42 11.06 -14.89
N LYS A 366 -21.27 10.84 -13.58
CA LYS A 366 -21.91 11.63 -12.51
C LYS A 366 -20.97 11.82 -11.33
N ASN A 367 -21.29 12.78 -10.46
CA ASN A 367 -20.57 12.95 -9.19
C ASN A 367 -21.01 11.91 -8.17
N GLU A 368 -20.05 11.23 -7.57
CA GLU A 368 -20.25 10.30 -6.46
C GLU A 368 -19.77 10.90 -5.14
N SER A 369 -20.60 10.82 -4.11
CA SER A 369 -20.30 11.37 -2.79
C SER A 369 -19.18 10.58 -2.12
N MET A 370 -18.29 11.28 -1.41
CA MET A 370 -17.24 10.67 -0.60
C MET A 370 -17.41 11.03 0.87
N ASN A 371 -17.24 10.03 1.74
CA ASN A 371 -17.09 10.25 3.17
C ASN A 371 -15.59 10.34 3.50
N LEU A 372 -15.10 11.54 3.81
CA LEU A 372 -13.68 11.76 4.13
C LEU A 372 -13.26 11.00 5.40
N LEU A 373 -14.19 10.73 6.33
CA LEU A 373 -13.95 9.98 7.58
C LEU A 373 -14.25 8.48 7.45
N SER A 374 -14.24 7.93 6.23
CA SER A 374 -14.50 6.50 6.00
C SER A 374 -13.39 5.60 6.53
N GLY A 375 -12.18 6.13 6.73
CA GLY A 375 -10.97 5.34 6.99
C GLY A 375 -10.37 4.72 5.73
N GLU A 376 -11.02 4.86 4.57
CA GLU A 376 -10.46 4.39 3.30
C GLU A 376 -9.46 5.42 2.73
N PRO A 377 -8.41 4.99 2.01
CA PRO A 377 -7.45 5.91 1.42
C PRO A 377 -8.05 6.77 0.31
N ILE A 378 -7.75 8.07 0.38
CA ILE A 378 -8.23 9.11 -0.52
C ILE A 378 -7.04 9.63 -1.31
N GLN A 379 -7.15 9.60 -2.64
CA GLN A 379 -6.23 10.29 -3.53
C GLN A 379 -6.68 11.74 -3.72
N VAL A 380 -5.72 12.66 -3.70
CA VAL A 380 -5.94 14.08 -3.93
C VAL A 380 -4.94 14.58 -4.96
N TRP A 381 -5.44 15.26 -5.98
CA TRP A 381 -4.65 15.96 -6.99
C TRP A 381 -4.91 17.46 -6.87
N VAL A 382 -3.83 18.23 -6.86
CA VAL A 382 -3.88 19.70 -6.95
C VAL A 382 -2.97 20.11 -8.10
N ASP A 383 -3.56 20.66 -9.16
CA ASP A 383 -2.85 21.09 -10.35
C ASP A 383 -3.07 22.58 -10.55
N TYR A 384 -1.99 23.33 -10.45
CA TYR A 384 -1.95 24.73 -10.81
C TYR A 384 -1.39 24.89 -12.22
N GLU A 385 -2.15 25.55 -13.09
CA GLU A 385 -1.71 25.88 -14.44
C GLU A 385 -2.02 27.34 -14.75
N GLY A 386 -0.97 28.15 -14.83
CA GLY A 386 -1.00 29.54 -15.24
C GLY A 386 -1.73 30.43 -14.24
N THR A 387 -3.05 30.36 -14.22
CA THR A 387 -3.97 31.17 -13.41
C THR A 387 -5.15 30.36 -12.86
N VAL A 388 -5.10 29.03 -12.95
CA VAL A 388 -6.19 28.16 -12.51
C VAL A 388 -5.65 27.07 -11.60
N LEU A 389 -6.29 26.88 -10.46
CA LEU A 389 -6.05 25.77 -9.54
C LEU A 389 -7.19 24.77 -9.66
N ASN A 390 -6.85 23.55 -10.07
CA ASN A 390 -7.76 22.43 -10.15
C ASN A 390 -7.52 21.48 -8.98
N VAL A 391 -8.58 21.10 -8.30
CA VAL A 391 -8.54 20.12 -7.20
C VAL A 391 -9.45 18.95 -7.57
N SER A 392 -8.90 17.74 -7.48
CA SER A 392 -9.64 16.49 -7.67
C SER A 392 -9.39 15.57 -6.49
N ILE A 393 -10.41 14.83 -6.08
CA ILE A 393 -10.27 13.74 -5.11
C ILE A 393 -10.88 12.46 -5.68
N ALA A 394 -10.43 11.29 -5.24
CA ALA A 394 -11.07 10.00 -5.57
C ALA A 394 -10.65 8.89 -4.59
N PRO A 395 -11.40 7.78 -4.47
CA PRO A 395 -10.94 6.58 -3.76
C PRO A 395 -9.66 6.00 -4.37
N LEU A 396 -8.89 5.23 -3.58
CA LEU A 396 -7.59 4.68 -4.02
C LEU A 396 -7.64 3.86 -5.32
N LYS A 397 -8.70 3.09 -5.55
CA LYS A 397 -8.84 2.24 -6.75
C LYS A 397 -9.32 3.01 -7.99
N VAL A 398 -9.66 4.28 -7.86
CA VAL A 398 -10.19 5.12 -8.94
C VAL A 398 -9.06 5.96 -9.51
N LYS A 399 -8.93 6.00 -10.84
CA LYS A 399 -7.95 6.87 -11.50
C LYS A 399 -8.33 8.34 -11.32
N LYS A 400 -7.37 9.26 -11.54
CA LYS A 400 -7.65 10.71 -11.52
C LYS A 400 -8.87 11.03 -12.39
N PRO A 401 -9.93 11.63 -11.81
CA PRO A 401 -11.15 12.00 -12.56
C PRO A 401 -10.85 12.90 -13.75
N SER A 402 -11.58 12.74 -14.87
CA SER A 402 -11.43 13.63 -16.02
C SER A 402 -11.91 15.06 -15.77
N ARG A 403 -12.74 15.26 -14.74
CA ARG A 403 -13.29 16.56 -14.35
C ARG A 403 -12.88 16.86 -12.91
N PRO A 404 -12.27 18.03 -12.64
CA PRO A 404 -11.91 18.38 -11.28
C PRO A 404 -13.16 18.66 -10.44
N LEU A 405 -13.05 18.40 -9.13
CA LEU A 405 -14.07 18.76 -8.15
C LEU A 405 -14.19 20.28 -8.03
N LEU A 406 -13.05 20.96 -7.95
CA LEU A 406 -12.96 22.42 -7.93
C LEU A 406 -12.04 22.89 -9.04
N SER A 407 -12.42 23.97 -9.70
CA SER A 407 -11.58 24.72 -10.64
C SER A 407 -11.76 26.20 -10.31
N HIS A 408 -10.70 26.84 -9.81
CA HIS A 408 -10.76 28.21 -9.32
C HIS A 408 -9.69 29.08 -9.97
N PRO A 409 -10.05 30.23 -10.57
CA PRO A 409 -9.08 31.22 -11.02
C PRO A 409 -8.31 31.79 -9.83
N ILE A 410 -6.99 31.71 -9.85
CA ILE A 410 -6.12 32.17 -8.78
C ILE A 410 -4.76 32.60 -9.33
N SER A 411 -4.20 33.67 -8.74
CA SER A 411 -2.92 34.24 -9.13
C SER A 411 -1.92 34.09 -7.98
N LEU A 412 -0.93 33.20 -8.12
CA LEU A 412 0.05 32.98 -7.04
C LEU A 412 0.83 34.25 -6.72
N SER A 413 1.08 35.13 -7.68
CA SER A 413 1.75 36.41 -7.47
C SER A 413 0.95 37.41 -6.64
N GLU A 414 -0.38 37.28 -6.60
CA GLU A 414 -1.23 38.11 -5.74
C GLU A 414 -1.22 37.62 -4.29
N ILE A 415 -1.00 36.31 -4.09
CA ILE A 415 -0.96 35.68 -2.77
C ILE A 415 0.43 35.81 -2.15
N PHE A 416 1.46 35.59 -2.97
CA PHE A 416 2.86 35.54 -2.54
C PHE A 416 3.66 36.66 -3.22
N PRO A 417 4.01 37.73 -2.49
CA PRO A 417 4.84 38.80 -3.02
C PRO A 417 6.23 38.31 -3.47
N ASN A 418 6.71 37.21 -2.89
CA ASN A 418 7.95 36.56 -3.29
C ASN A 418 7.71 35.05 -3.53
N ILE A 419 7.60 34.66 -4.79
CA ILE A 419 7.35 33.28 -5.22
C ILE A 419 8.62 32.41 -5.31
N SER A 420 9.81 33.03 -5.22
CA SER A 420 11.10 32.33 -5.36
C SER A 420 11.51 31.56 -4.10
N LYS A 421 10.75 31.72 -3.01
CA LYS A 421 11.02 31.06 -1.74
C LYS A 421 9.71 30.69 -1.05
N LEU A 422 9.13 29.58 -1.49
CA LEU A 422 7.92 29.00 -0.89
C LEU A 422 8.19 27.61 -0.34
N TYR A 423 7.41 27.22 0.66
CA TYR A 423 7.41 25.90 1.25
C TYR A 423 6.09 25.23 0.96
N VAL A 424 6.16 23.92 0.73
CA VAL A 424 4.98 23.07 0.50
C VAL A 424 4.94 21.95 1.53
N GLY A 425 3.74 21.61 1.96
CA GLY A 425 3.56 20.62 3.00
C GLY A 425 2.12 20.40 3.37
N PHE A 426 1.92 19.88 4.57
CA PHE A 426 0.61 19.57 5.11
C PHE A 426 0.45 20.15 6.52
N SER A 427 -0.77 20.58 6.83
CA SER A 427 -1.21 20.79 8.20
C SER A 427 -2.46 19.97 8.49
N ALA A 428 -2.60 19.54 9.74
CA ALA A 428 -3.81 18.92 10.22
C ALA A 428 -4.10 19.40 11.64
N SER A 429 -5.36 19.36 12.04
CA SER A 429 -5.75 19.68 13.40
C SER A 429 -6.85 18.77 13.92
N THR A 430 -6.96 18.74 15.25
CA THR A 430 -8.09 18.14 15.95
C THR A 430 -8.75 19.17 16.85
N GLY A 431 -9.93 18.84 17.38
CA GLY A 431 -10.68 19.69 18.28
C GLY A 431 -11.48 18.85 19.26
N ASN A 432 -12.74 19.19 19.49
CA ASN A 432 -13.62 18.33 20.27
C ASN A 432 -13.99 17.05 19.52
N ALA A 433 -14.17 17.17 18.22
CA ALA A 433 -14.17 16.05 17.30
C ALA A 433 -12.73 15.71 16.90
N VAL A 434 -12.39 14.42 16.94
CA VAL A 434 -11.01 13.94 16.75
C VAL A 434 -10.97 12.85 15.70
N SER A 435 -10.01 12.98 14.80
CA SER A 435 -9.62 11.94 13.86
C SER A 435 -8.10 11.84 13.84
N ASP A 436 -7.60 10.72 13.36
CA ASP A 436 -6.21 10.51 13.04
C ASP A 436 -6.00 10.80 11.56
N GLN A 437 -5.06 11.69 11.24
CA GLN A 437 -4.75 12.11 9.88
C GLN A 437 -3.38 11.59 9.45
N TYR A 438 -3.38 10.81 8.37
CA TYR A 438 -2.20 10.19 7.80
C TYR A 438 -1.98 10.66 6.37
N ILE A 439 -0.72 10.94 6.02
CA ILE A 439 -0.26 10.98 4.63
C ILE A 439 0.44 9.64 4.38
N MET A 440 -0.02 8.87 3.39
CA MET A 440 0.56 7.58 3.05
C MET A 440 1.62 7.71 1.95
N TRP A 441 1.41 8.66 1.04
CA TRP A 441 2.28 8.89 -0.11
C TRP A 441 2.09 10.30 -0.64
N TRP A 442 3.15 10.91 -1.16
CA TRP A 442 3.11 12.25 -1.73
C TRP A 442 4.12 12.41 -2.86
N SER A 443 3.69 12.94 -4.00
CA SER A 443 4.56 13.47 -5.05
C SER A 443 4.19 14.90 -5.37
N PHE A 444 5.21 15.74 -5.54
CA PHE A 444 5.09 17.14 -5.91
C PHE A 444 6.06 17.44 -7.06
N SER A 445 5.64 18.24 -8.04
CA SER A 445 6.55 18.78 -9.04
C SER A 445 6.10 20.15 -9.55
N THR A 446 7.08 21.00 -9.85
CA THR A 446 6.87 22.28 -10.56
C THR A 446 6.93 22.10 -12.08
N ASP A 447 7.47 20.98 -12.57
CA ASP A 447 7.62 20.67 -13.98
C ASP A 447 6.48 19.79 -14.49
N ARG A 448 6.04 20.05 -15.74
CA ARG A 448 4.96 19.29 -16.35
C ARG A 448 5.43 17.89 -16.74
N GLY A 449 4.76 16.87 -16.21
CA GLY A 449 4.95 15.47 -16.61
C GLY A 449 6.02 14.69 -15.82
N SER A 450 6.70 15.34 -14.89
CA SER A 450 7.68 14.74 -13.95
C SER A 450 7.02 14.19 -12.68
N LEU A 451 5.72 14.38 -12.48
CA LEU A 451 5.01 13.86 -11.31
C LEU A 451 5.07 12.34 -11.28
N GLN A 452 5.64 11.79 -10.20
CA GLN A 452 5.80 10.35 -10.07
C GLN A 452 4.43 9.70 -9.99
N ARG A 453 4.20 8.65 -10.80
CA ARG A 453 2.95 7.89 -10.73
C ARG A 453 2.89 7.11 -9.43
N LEU A 454 1.75 7.19 -8.75
CA LEU A 454 1.46 6.35 -7.61
C LEU A 454 1.52 4.88 -8.01
N ASP A 455 2.40 4.13 -7.35
CA ASP A 455 2.38 2.68 -7.36
C ASP A 455 1.67 2.20 -6.09
N THR A 456 0.39 1.85 -6.24
CA THR A 456 -0.46 1.46 -5.11
C THR A 456 0.03 0.20 -4.39
N SER A 457 0.86 -0.63 -5.03
CA SER A 457 1.44 -1.82 -4.41
C SER A 457 2.47 -1.50 -3.32
N ARG A 458 2.97 -0.25 -3.29
CA ARG A 458 3.98 0.23 -2.34
C ARG A 458 3.37 1.00 -1.16
N LEU A 459 2.04 1.16 -1.13
CA LEU A 459 1.35 1.77 0.00
C LEU A 459 1.26 0.78 1.16
N VAL A 460 1.66 1.23 2.36
CA VAL A 460 1.59 0.42 3.58
C VAL A 460 0.14 0.33 4.06
N GLU A 461 -0.35 -0.87 4.37
CA GLU A 461 -1.66 -1.03 5.04
C GLU A 461 -1.59 -0.46 6.47
N LEU A 462 -2.53 0.43 6.81
CA LEU A 462 -2.59 1.01 8.14
C LEU A 462 -3.10 -0.04 9.15
N PRO A 463 -2.40 -0.26 10.28
CA PRO A 463 -2.69 -1.36 11.22
C PRO A 463 -4.02 -1.27 11.98
N TYR A 464 -4.86 -0.27 11.70
CA TYR A 464 -6.10 0.01 12.46
C TYR A 464 -7.39 -0.01 11.64
N LEU A 465 -7.35 -0.40 10.36
CA LEU A 465 -8.52 -0.32 9.46
C LEU A 465 -9.50 -1.50 9.58
N THR A 466 -9.20 -2.55 10.34
CA THR A 466 -10.13 -3.68 10.56
C THR A 466 -11.02 -3.44 11.78
N GLY A 467 -11.85 -2.41 11.72
CA GLY A 467 -12.67 -1.94 12.84
C GLY A 467 -14.18 -2.01 12.60
N THR A 468 -14.69 -2.98 11.84
CA THR A 468 -16.13 -3.30 11.77
C THR A 468 -16.44 -4.60 12.51
N ASP A 469 -17.44 -4.53 13.39
CA ASP A 469 -17.84 -5.53 14.38
C ASP A 469 -18.05 -6.95 13.82
N LYS A 470 -16.97 -7.73 13.72
CA LYS A 470 -17.03 -9.21 13.61
C LYS A 470 -17.86 -9.84 14.74
N LYS A 471 -18.06 -9.13 15.85
CA LYS A 471 -18.90 -9.57 16.98
C LYS A 471 -20.40 -9.58 16.63
N LEU A 472 -20.90 -8.60 15.89
CA LEU A 472 -22.32 -8.56 15.49
C LEU A 472 -22.61 -9.62 14.43
N LEU A 473 -21.70 -9.80 13.46
CA LEU A 473 -21.81 -10.86 12.47
C LEU A 473 -21.73 -12.25 13.11
N ALA A 474 -20.82 -12.46 14.08
CA ALA A 474 -20.74 -13.70 14.86
C ALA A 474 -22.03 -13.95 15.67
N LEU A 475 -22.63 -12.92 16.26
CA LEU A 475 -23.91 -13.03 16.97
C LEU A 475 -25.06 -13.43 16.03
N PHE A 476 -25.12 -12.88 14.82
CA PHE A 476 -26.11 -13.28 13.82
C PHE A 476 -25.89 -14.73 13.36
N ILE A 477 -24.65 -15.13 13.09
CA ILE A 477 -24.33 -16.51 12.69
C ILE A 477 -24.70 -17.51 13.79
N ILE A 478 -24.41 -17.20 15.06
CA ILE A 478 -24.79 -18.04 16.20
C ILE A 478 -26.32 -18.11 16.34
N LEU A 479 -27.02 -16.98 16.23
CA LEU A 479 -28.48 -16.93 16.37
C LEU A 479 -29.18 -17.74 15.26
N PHE A 480 -28.75 -17.59 14.00
CA PHE A 480 -29.30 -18.34 12.88
C PHE A 480 -28.91 -19.82 12.92
N GLY A 481 -27.69 -20.15 13.36
CA GLY A 481 -27.25 -21.52 13.58
C GLY A 481 -28.08 -22.23 14.66
N CYS A 482 -28.32 -21.57 15.80
CA CYS A 482 -29.17 -22.12 16.86
C CYS A 482 -30.62 -22.29 16.41
N LEU A 483 -31.18 -21.34 15.64
CA LEU A 483 -32.53 -21.45 15.11
C LEU A 483 -32.68 -22.64 14.14
N ALA A 484 -31.69 -22.85 13.26
CA ALA A 484 -31.67 -23.97 12.33
C ALA A 484 -31.62 -25.33 13.06
N ILE A 485 -30.86 -25.43 14.15
CA ILE A 485 -30.79 -26.65 14.98
C ILE A 485 -32.14 -26.93 15.66
N VAL A 486 -32.79 -25.91 16.23
CA VAL A 486 -34.09 -26.06 16.89
C VAL A 486 -35.17 -26.47 15.88
N VAL A 487 -35.21 -25.85 14.69
CA VAL A 487 -36.15 -26.22 13.62
C VAL A 487 -35.91 -27.65 13.15
N SER A 488 -34.66 -28.07 13.01
CA SER A 488 -34.31 -29.44 12.60
C SER A 488 -34.69 -30.47 13.67
N ALA A 489 -34.60 -30.14 14.96
CA ALA A 489 -34.99 -31.01 16.06
C ALA A 489 -36.51 -31.11 16.29
N ILE A 490 -37.29 -30.14 15.80
CA ILE A 490 -38.76 -30.18 15.84
C ILE A 490 -39.34 -30.94 14.64
N LEU A 491 -38.60 -30.98 13.52
CA LEU A 491 -38.99 -31.65 12.28
C LEU A 491 -38.53 -33.12 12.18
N ALA A 492 -37.68 -33.57 13.11
CA ALA A 492 -37.26 -34.96 13.30
C ALA A 492 -38.05 -35.61 14.44
#